data_AF-A0A3L6D5P7-F1
#
_entry.id   AF-A0A3L6D5P7-F1
#
_cell.length_a   1.000
_cell.length_b   1.000
_cell.length_c   1.000
_cell.angle_alpha   90.00
_cell.angle_beta   90.00
_cell.angle_gamma   90.00
#
_symmetry.space_group_name_H-M   'P 1'
#
loop_
_entity.id
_entity.type
_entity.pdbx_description
1 polymer ?
#
loop_
_entity_poly.entity_id
_entity_poly.type
_entity_poly.pdbx_seq_one_letter_code
_entity_poly.pdbx_strand_id
1 'polypeptide(L)'
;MRKQHEAAAEHVDEELGAMKEMMYRIAAMQPVDIDPATVKKPRRRNVRISEDPQSVVARHRRERISERVRVLQRLVPGGTKMDTASMLDEAIATSSSSSARCRSSSTRRPRPPEQEPGPASRPWAACRSLTGPGS
;
A
#
# COMPACT_ATOMS: atom_id res chain seq x y z
N MET A 1 4.98 48.87 37.62
CA MET A 1 6.05 47.88 37.89
C MET A 1 6.45 47.01 36.69
N ARG A 2 5.64 46.86 35.61
CA ARG A 2 6.04 46.08 34.41
C ARG A 2 7.18 46.68 33.57
N LYS A 3 7.35 48.02 33.59
CA LYS A 3 8.41 48.73 32.86
C LYS A 3 9.85 48.41 33.31
N GLN A 4 10.03 47.80 34.49
CA GLN A 4 11.35 47.46 35.04
C GLN A 4 11.85 46.08 34.56
N HIS A 5 10.95 45.21 34.05
CA HIS A 5 11.31 43.85 33.63
C HIS A 5 11.75 43.79 32.16
N GLU A 6 11.34 44.78 31.35
CA GLU A 6 11.62 44.84 29.91
C GLU A 6 13.04 45.37 29.63
N ALA A 7 13.52 46.33 30.43
CA ALA A 7 14.91 46.81 30.35
C ALA A 7 15.94 45.75 30.75
N ALA A 8 15.57 44.79 31.61
CA ALA A 8 16.44 43.67 31.98
C ALA A 8 16.58 42.64 30.85
N ALA A 9 15.53 42.45 30.04
CA ALA A 9 15.56 41.53 28.90
C ALA A 9 16.45 42.05 27.76
N GLU A 10 16.34 43.35 27.42
CA GLU A 10 17.18 43.95 26.37
C GLU A 10 18.67 43.94 26.75
N HIS A 11 19.00 44.16 28.03
CA HIS A 11 20.38 44.09 28.50
C HIS A 11 20.99 42.68 28.36
N VAL A 12 20.20 41.62 28.61
CA VAL A 12 20.66 40.22 28.44
C VAL A 12 20.86 39.89 26.96
N ASP A 13 20.01 40.41 26.07
CA ASP A 13 20.14 40.22 24.62
C ASP A 13 21.36 40.95 24.03
N GLU A 14 21.65 42.15 24.51
CA GLU A 14 22.88 42.89 24.16
C GLU A 14 24.15 42.18 24.67
N GLU A 15 24.13 41.68 25.91
CA GLU A 15 25.23 40.91 26.48
C GLU A 15 25.44 39.57 25.74
N LEU A 16 24.35 38.87 25.39
CA LEU A 16 24.41 37.69 24.52
C LEU A 16 24.92 38.04 23.12
N GLY A 17 24.56 39.20 22.59
CA GLY A 17 25.04 39.71 21.30
C GLY A 17 26.55 39.93 21.32
N ALA A 18 27.05 40.63 22.34
CA ALA A 18 28.47 40.88 22.55
C ALA A 18 29.27 39.59 22.75
N MET A 19 28.75 38.64 23.55
CA MET A 19 29.39 37.34 23.78
C MET A 19 29.41 36.48 22.50
N LYS A 20 28.32 36.49 21.71
CA LYS A 20 28.27 35.79 20.42
C LYS A 20 29.25 36.38 19.42
N GLU A 21 29.34 37.71 19.36
CA GLU A 21 30.28 38.40 18.48
C GLU A 21 31.73 38.11 18.89
N MET A 22 32.02 38.12 20.19
CA MET A 22 33.33 37.76 20.71
C MET A 22 33.67 36.30 20.38
N MET A 23 32.74 35.37 20.61
CA MET A 23 32.92 33.95 20.30
C MET A 23 33.13 33.72 18.79
N TYR A 24 32.41 34.45 17.94
CA TYR A 24 32.59 34.39 16.49
C TYR A 24 33.97 34.88 16.06
N ARG A 25 34.45 36.01 16.60
CA ARG A 25 35.79 36.55 16.33
C ARG A 25 36.90 35.59 16.78
N ILE A 26 36.73 34.96 17.96
CA ILE A 26 37.67 33.94 18.46
C ILE A 26 37.68 32.73 17.52
N ALA A 27 36.51 32.19 17.17
CA ALA A 27 36.38 31.02 16.30
C ALA A 27 36.95 31.27 14.89
N ALA A 28 36.80 32.48 14.35
CA ALA A 28 37.32 32.86 13.04
C ALA A 28 38.86 32.96 13.00
N MET A 29 39.50 33.20 14.16
CA MET A 29 40.96 33.32 14.30
C MET A 29 41.60 32.06 14.91
N GLN A 30 40.82 31.06 15.29
CA GLN A 30 41.34 29.78 15.75
C GLN A 30 41.93 29.01 14.57
N PRO A 31 43.21 28.59 14.62
CA PRO A 31 43.80 27.76 13.59
C PRO A 31 43.04 26.44 13.53
N VAL A 32 42.47 26.13 12.36
CA VAL A 32 41.77 24.87 12.15
C VAL A 32 42.81 23.87 11.67
N ASP A 33 43.22 22.96 12.54
CA ASP A 33 43.97 21.76 12.14
C ASP A 33 43.00 20.84 11.39
N ILE A 34 42.88 21.10 10.08
CA ILE A 34 42.10 20.30 9.14
C ILE A 34 42.97 19.08 8.80
N ASP A 35 43.09 18.14 9.74
CA ASP A 35 43.54 16.80 9.36
C ASP A 35 42.50 16.25 8.37
N PRO A 36 42.86 15.90 7.11
CA PRO A 36 41.91 15.39 6.12
C PRO A 36 41.25 14.07 6.55
N ALA A 37 41.73 13.44 7.62
CA ALA A 37 41.13 12.28 8.27
C ALA A 37 40.01 12.63 9.29
N THR A 38 39.90 13.88 9.76
CA THR A 38 39.01 14.29 10.85
C THR A 38 37.93 15.30 10.44
N VAL A 39 37.99 15.84 9.21
CA VAL A 39 36.91 16.65 8.61
C VAL A 39 35.67 15.79 8.42
N LYS A 40 34.83 15.73 9.45
CA LYS A 40 33.47 15.22 9.33
C LYS A 40 32.68 16.21 8.47
N LYS A 41 32.70 15.98 7.14
CA LYS A 41 31.75 16.53 6.16
C LYS A 41 30.39 16.65 6.85
N PRO A 42 29.71 17.83 6.87
CA PRO A 42 28.45 17.99 7.58
C PRO A 42 27.51 16.88 7.13
N ARG A 43 27.38 15.85 7.96
CA ARG A 43 26.58 14.68 7.66
C ARG A 43 25.17 15.25 7.64
N ARG A 44 24.53 15.28 6.47
CA ARG A 44 23.08 15.42 6.38
C ARG A 44 22.51 14.48 7.43
N ARG A 45 21.97 15.02 8.53
CA ARG A 45 21.58 14.27 9.74
C ARG A 45 20.40 13.31 9.49
N ASN A 46 20.08 13.08 8.22
CA ASN A 46 18.99 12.27 7.72
C ASN A 46 19.47 10.92 7.13
N VAL A 47 20.77 10.59 7.26
CA VAL A 47 21.32 9.27 6.86
C VAL A 47 21.77 8.46 8.08
N ARG A 48 21.08 8.64 9.20
CA ARG A 48 21.06 7.67 10.30
C ARG A 48 19.60 7.38 10.53
N ILE A 49 19.16 6.18 10.16
CA ILE A 49 17.84 5.69 10.51
C ILE A 49 17.79 5.77 12.04
N SER A 50 16.94 6.63 12.60
CA SER A 50 16.78 6.68 14.05
C SER A 50 16.24 5.32 14.49
N GLU A 51 16.98 4.63 15.35
CA GLU A 51 16.53 3.41 16.05
C GLU A 51 15.54 3.73 17.19
N ASP A 52 15.22 5.01 17.35
CA ASP A 52 14.17 5.47 18.24
C ASP A 52 12.86 4.72 17.98
N PRO A 53 12.23 4.13 19.01
CA PRO A 53 11.05 3.26 18.85
C PRO A 53 9.89 3.98 18.13
N GLN A 54 9.73 5.29 18.33
CA GLN A 54 8.70 6.07 17.66
C GLN A 54 9.00 6.23 16.15
N SER A 55 10.26 6.45 15.79
CA SER A 55 10.71 6.48 14.38
C SER A 55 10.46 5.13 13.69
N VAL A 56 10.75 4.03 14.37
CA VAL A 56 10.53 2.66 13.87
C VAL A 56 9.05 2.39 13.63
N VAL A 57 8.17 2.72 14.58
CA VAL A 57 6.70 2.57 14.42
C VAL A 57 6.18 3.41 13.24
N ALA A 58 6.64 4.66 13.13
CA ALA A 58 6.26 5.54 12.03
C ALA A 58 6.72 4.98 10.66
N ARG A 59 7.92 4.40 10.60
CA ARG A 59 8.45 3.75 9.40
C ARG A 59 7.60 2.54 9.00
N HIS A 60 7.32 1.63 9.92
CA HIS A 60 6.46 0.47 9.65
C HIS A 60 5.05 0.89 9.19
N ARG A 61 4.48 1.95 9.79
CA ARG A 61 3.20 2.50 9.32
C ARG A 61 3.29 2.96 7.86
N ARG A 62 4.33 3.71 7.49
CA ARG A 62 4.54 4.18 6.10
C ARG A 62 4.74 3.01 5.14
N GLU A 63 5.53 2.02 5.51
CA GLU A 63 5.78 0.83 4.69
C GLU A 63 4.49 0.06 4.40
N ARG A 64 3.65 -0.20 5.42
CA ARG A 64 2.34 -0.85 5.25
C ARG A 64 1.39 -0.04 4.35
N ILE A 65 1.41 1.29 4.44
CA ILE A 65 0.61 2.15 3.57
C ILE A 65 1.11 2.06 2.12
N SER A 66 2.41 2.21 1.90
CA SER A 66 3.00 2.15 0.56
C SER A 66 2.80 0.80 -0.12
N GLU A 67 2.85 -0.30 0.64
CA GLU A 67 2.54 -1.64 0.14
C GLU A 67 1.08 -1.73 -0.35
N ARG A 68 0.13 -1.30 0.48
CA ARG A 68 -1.29 -1.28 0.12
C ARG A 68 -1.57 -0.40 -1.11
N VAL A 69 -0.91 0.75 -1.20
CA VAL A 69 -1.03 1.64 -2.37
C VAL A 69 -0.50 0.96 -3.63
N ARG A 70 0.61 0.23 -3.57
CA ARG A 70 1.14 -0.52 -4.74
C ARG A 70 0.21 -1.65 -5.18
N VAL A 71 -0.40 -2.35 -4.24
CA VAL A 71 -1.41 -3.37 -4.56
C VAL A 71 -2.63 -2.71 -5.22
N LEU A 72 -3.09 -1.60 -4.66
CA LEU A 72 -4.20 -0.83 -5.21
C LEU A 72 -3.93 -0.36 -6.65
N GLN A 73 -2.73 0.15 -6.95
CA GLN A 73 -2.32 0.57 -8.29
C GLN A 73 -2.39 -0.56 -9.34
N ARG A 74 -2.25 -1.83 -8.94
CA ARG A 74 -2.32 -2.99 -9.84
C ARG A 74 -3.75 -3.47 -10.09
N LEU A 75 -4.64 -3.25 -9.13
CA LEU A 75 -6.04 -3.66 -9.21
C LEU A 75 -6.88 -2.61 -9.94
N VAL A 76 -6.51 -1.33 -9.84
CA VAL A 76 -7.21 -0.23 -10.49
C VAL A 76 -6.62 -0.02 -11.90
N PRO A 77 -7.44 -0.09 -12.96
CA PRO A 77 -6.97 0.21 -14.31
C PRO A 77 -6.46 1.64 -14.39
N GLY A 78 -5.20 1.82 -14.79
CA GLY A 78 -4.57 3.15 -14.86
C GLY A 78 -4.09 3.73 -13.51
N GLY A 79 -4.15 2.97 -12.41
CA GLY A 79 -3.84 3.44 -11.05
C GLY A 79 -2.46 4.08 -10.84
N THR A 80 -1.46 3.77 -11.67
CA THR A 80 -0.12 4.38 -11.61
C THR A 80 -0.11 5.87 -11.96
N LYS A 81 -1.10 6.35 -12.72
CA LYS A 81 -1.20 7.75 -13.18
C LYS A 81 -2.33 8.52 -12.48
N MET A 82 -3.06 7.87 -11.58
CA MET A 82 -4.18 8.44 -10.85
C MET A 82 -3.72 8.99 -9.50
N ASP A 83 -4.35 10.07 -9.03
CA ASP A 83 -4.20 10.52 -7.65
C ASP A 83 -4.83 9.50 -6.68
N THR A 84 -4.46 9.59 -5.40
CA THR A 84 -4.91 8.60 -4.41
C THR A 84 -6.41 8.67 -4.14
N ALA A 85 -7.05 9.83 -4.28
CA ALA A 85 -8.49 9.96 -4.04
C ALA A 85 -9.26 9.30 -5.18
N SER A 86 -8.99 9.69 -6.43
CA SER A 86 -9.63 9.07 -7.60
C SER A 86 -9.32 7.58 -7.73
N MET A 87 -8.12 7.12 -7.34
CA MET A 87 -7.79 5.70 -7.32
C MET A 87 -8.64 4.91 -6.31
N LEU A 88 -9.00 5.50 -5.16
CA LEU A 88 -9.86 4.85 -4.16
C LEU A 88 -11.32 4.81 -4.62
N ASP A 89 -11.81 5.88 -5.25
CA ASP A 89 -13.18 5.94 -5.76
C ASP A 89 -13.42 4.91 -6.88
N GLU A 90 -12.48 4.79 -7.82
CA GLU A 90 -12.54 3.78 -8.89
C GLU A 90 -12.44 2.36 -8.35
N ALA A 91 -11.65 2.11 -7.30
CA ALA A 91 -11.57 0.80 -6.67
C ALA A 91 -12.92 0.40 -6.03
N ILE A 92 -13.60 1.35 -5.38
CA ILE A 92 -14.93 1.13 -4.81
C ILE A 92 -15.96 0.90 -5.92
N ALA A 93 -15.95 1.72 -6.97
CA ALA A 93 -16.82 1.56 -8.13
C ALA A 93 -16.61 0.21 -8.85
N THR A 94 -15.34 -0.22 -8.98
CA THR A 94 -14.96 -1.49 -9.63
C THR A 94 -15.31 -2.71 -8.78
N SER A 95 -15.16 -2.65 -7.45
CA SER A 95 -15.58 -3.74 -6.54
C SER A 95 -17.08 -4.02 -6.60
N SER A 96 -17.87 -3.02 -7.02
CA SER A 96 -19.31 -3.12 -7.22
C SER A 96 -19.68 -3.72 -8.58
N SER A 97 -18.98 -3.35 -9.65
CA SER A 97 -19.30 -3.77 -11.03
C SER A 97 -18.80 -5.18 -11.37
N SER A 98 -17.72 -5.64 -10.76
CA SER A 98 -17.21 -7.02 -10.91
C SER A 98 -18.17 -8.08 -10.33
N SER A 99 -18.94 -7.74 -9.28
CA SER A 99 -20.02 -8.59 -8.77
C SER A 99 -21.16 -8.80 -9.77
N ALA A 100 -21.42 -7.82 -10.66
CA ALA A 100 -22.42 -7.95 -11.72
C ALA A 100 -21.93 -8.84 -12.88
N ARG A 101 -20.64 -8.78 -13.22
CA ARG A 101 -20.03 -9.60 -14.27
C ARG A 101 -19.89 -11.07 -13.86
N CYS A 102 -19.70 -11.37 -12.58
CA CYS A 102 -19.72 -12.75 -12.09
C CYS A 102 -21.14 -13.36 -12.05
N ARG A 103 -22.20 -12.55 -11.85
CA ARG A 103 -23.58 -13.06 -11.87
C ARG A 103 -24.03 -13.53 -13.25
N SER A 104 -23.54 -12.94 -14.34
CA SER A 104 -23.84 -13.41 -15.70
C SER A 104 -23.06 -14.67 -16.09
N SER A 105 -21.92 -14.95 -15.45
CA SER A 105 -21.24 -16.25 -15.57
C SER A 105 -21.80 -17.32 -14.63
N SER A 106 -22.43 -16.95 -13.50
CA SER A 106 -23.02 -17.90 -12.54
C SER A 106 -24.44 -18.38 -12.90
N THR A 107 -25.11 -17.81 -13.90
CA THR A 107 -26.40 -18.32 -14.42
C THR A 107 -26.28 -19.45 -15.44
N ARG A 108 -25.07 -19.86 -15.84
CA ARG A 108 -24.85 -21.18 -16.44
C ARG A 108 -24.51 -22.19 -15.35
N ARG A 109 -25.51 -22.58 -14.54
CA ARG A 109 -25.48 -23.94 -13.99
C ARG A 109 -25.35 -24.89 -15.19
N PRO A 110 -24.37 -25.81 -15.22
CA PRO A 110 -24.43 -26.89 -16.20
C PRO A 110 -25.77 -27.60 -15.96
N ARG A 111 -26.61 -27.69 -17.00
CA ARG A 111 -27.77 -28.58 -16.95
C ARG A 111 -27.21 -29.97 -16.58
N PRO A 112 -27.77 -30.67 -15.58
CA PRO A 112 -27.45 -32.08 -15.41
C PRO A 112 -27.75 -32.78 -16.75
N PRO A 113 -26.93 -33.75 -17.18
CA PRO A 113 -27.22 -34.48 -18.41
C PRO A 113 -28.62 -35.06 -18.29
N GLU A 114 -29.52 -34.54 -19.10
CA GLU A 114 -30.84 -35.07 -19.31
C GLU A 114 -30.60 -36.48 -19.85
N GLN A 115 -30.88 -37.50 -19.02
CA GLN A 115 -30.85 -38.88 -19.46
C GLN A 115 -31.94 -39.00 -20.52
N GLU A 116 -31.53 -38.95 -21.78
CA GLU A 116 -32.32 -39.38 -22.92
C GLU A 116 -32.95 -40.73 -22.55
N PRO A 117 -34.28 -40.90 -22.66
CA PRO A 117 -34.87 -42.22 -22.48
C PRO A 117 -34.28 -43.10 -23.59
N GLY A 118 -33.37 -43.99 -23.19
CA GLY A 118 -32.76 -44.95 -24.09
C GLY A 118 -33.86 -45.68 -24.87
N PRO A 119 -33.63 -46.00 -26.16
CA PRO A 119 -34.63 -46.74 -26.92
C PRO A 119 -34.87 -48.04 -26.16
N ALA A 120 -36.08 -48.19 -25.63
CA ALA A 120 -36.54 -49.45 -25.08
C ALA A 120 -36.27 -50.49 -26.15
N SER A 121 -35.24 -51.30 -25.90
CA SER A 121 -34.85 -52.42 -26.72
C SER A 121 -36.06 -53.32 -26.78
N ARG A 122 -36.81 -53.17 -27.87
CA ARG A 122 -37.84 -54.08 -28.30
C ARG A 122 -37.20 -55.48 -28.22
N PRO A 123 -37.78 -56.41 -27.46
CA PRO A 123 -37.22 -57.76 -27.38
C PRO A 123 -37.30 -58.35 -28.79
N TRP A 124 -36.14 -58.76 -29.30
CA TRP A 124 -35.92 -59.75 -30.36
C TRP A 124 -37.19 -60.14 -31.11
N ALA A 125 -37.47 -59.47 -32.23
CA ALA A 125 -38.30 -60.11 -33.22
C ALA A 125 -37.62 -61.44 -33.59
N ALA A 126 -38.40 -62.52 -33.59
CA ALA A 126 -38.09 -63.83 -34.19
C ALA A 126 -37.36 -64.88 -33.33
N CYS A 127 -38.14 -65.77 -32.71
CA CYS A 127 -38.06 -67.19 -33.07
C CYS A 127 -39.41 -67.60 -33.66
N ARG A 128 -39.40 -67.66 -34.99
CA ARG A 128 -40.43 -68.34 -35.79
C ARG A 128 -40.42 -69.84 -35.44
N SER A 129 -41.64 -70.38 -35.31
CA SER A 129 -42.05 -71.77 -35.61
C SER A 129 -41.42 -72.92 -34.82
N LEU A 130 -42.25 -73.74 -34.13
CA LEU A 130 -42.60 -75.12 -34.53
C LEU A 130 -43.49 -75.84 -33.49
N THR A 131 -44.45 -76.64 -34.00
CA THR A 131 -45.31 -77.67 -33.34
C THR A 131 -46.39 -77.19 -32.36
N GLY A 132 -47.68 -77.52 -32.43
CA GLY A 132 -48.52 -78.42 -33.25
C GLY A 132 -49.92 -78.48 -32.55
N PRO A 133 -51.03 -78.85 -33.22
CA PRO A 133 -52.36 -78.85 -32.60
C PRO A 133 -52.70 -80.22 -31.98
N GLY A 134 -53.49 -80.26 -30.90
CA GLY A 134 -54.12 -81.53 -30.49
C GLY A 134 -54.85 -81.52 -29.14
N SER A 135 -56.16 -81.78 -29.27
CA SER A 135 -57.14 -82.31 -28.30
C SER A 135 -57.76 -81.39 -27.25
#